data_AF-A0A256WF29-F1
#
_entry.id   AF-A0A256WF29-F1
#
_cell.length_a   1.000
_cell.length_b   1.000
_cell.length_c   1.000
_cell.angle_alpha   90.00
_cell.angle_beta   90.00
_cell.angle_gamma   90.00
#
_symmetry.space_group_name_H-M   'P 1'
#
loop_
_entity.id
_entity.type
_entity.pdbx_description
1 polymer ?
#
loop_
_entity_poly.entity_id
_entity_poly.type
_entity_poly.pdbx_seq_one_letter_code
_entity_poly.pdbx_strand_id
1 'polypeptide(L)'
;MELPILPATKIEINQSRSLDVYGDFFVQGIEDHLISFVSNTGNFWEGINLLPFSTSNFQYSIIDKADIGINAFTCSTSMFECILSNNNIGLFMDNCGISDIKNSTFENNLTTGIKLKDSSPQLSNNIIRNNLGNGLHILDISFPDMSDNSNNQIYSNTLNEIEMICGHPVMFNG
;
A
#
# COMPACT_ATOMS: atom_id res chain seq x y z
N MET A 1 8.28 -17.86 19.60
CA MET A 1 8.45 -16.57 20.30
C MET A 1 8.74 -15.57 19.22
N GLU A 2 7.76 -14.72 18.91
CA GLU A 2 7.95 -13.63 17.95
C GLU A 2 8.61 -12.46 18.69
N LEU A 3 9.57 -11.80 18.05
CA LEU A 3 10.18 -10.57 18.54
C LEU A 3 9.36 -9.41 17.99
N PRO A 4 8.55 -8.71 18.80
CA PRO A 4 7.68 -7.65 18.29
C PRO A 4 8.50 -6.41 17.91
N ILE A 5 8.12 -5.78 16.80
CA ILE A 5 8.54 -4.42 16.48
C ILE A 5 7.70 -3.50 17.38
N LEU A 6 8.34 -2.73 18.25
CA LEU A 6 7.63 -1.87 19.19
C LEU A 6 7.09 -0.61 18.48
N PRO A 7 5.99 0.00 18.94
CA PRO A 7 5.56 1.32 18.48
C PRO A 7 6.68 2.36 18.55
N ALA A 8 6.63 3.38 17.67
CA ALA A 8 7.68 4.36 17.45
C ALA A 8 9.03 3.81 16.96
N THR A 9 9.13 2.52 16.62
CA THR A 9 10.37 1.99 16.04
C THR A 9 10.60 2.57 14.64
N LYS A 10 11.81 3.10 14.43
CA LYS A 10 12.31 3.50 13.12
C LYS A 10 13.24 2.44 12.54
N ILE A 11 12.90 1.94 11.36
CA ILE A 11 13.66 0.96 10.60
C ILE A 11 14.24 1.68 9.38
N GLU A 12 15.56 1.84 9.40
CA GLU A 12 16.33 2.55 8.38
C GLU A 12 16.96 1.56 7.40
N ILE A 13 16.64 1.70 6.11
CA ILE A 13 16.99 0.74 5.07
C ILE A 13 17.91 1.40 4.05
N ASN A 14 19.00 0.69 3.72
CA ASN A 14 19.96 1.12 2.71
C ASN A 14 19.35 1.14 1.31
N GLN A 15 19.89 2.02 0.46
CA GLN A 15 19.57 2.05 -0.97
C GLN A 15 19.67 0.65 -1.58
N SER A 16 18.73 0.32 -2.48
CA SER A 16 18.70 -0.96 -3.21
C SER A 16 18.69 -2.20 -2.30
N ARG A 17 18.09 -2.07 -1.10
CA ARG A 17 17.78 -3.20 -0.22
C ARG A 17 16.28 -3.31 -0.02
N SER A 18 15.82 -4.54 0.07
CA SER A 18 14.45 -4.89 0.43
C SER A 18 14.36 -5.40 1.87
N LEU A 19 13.13 -5.40 2.39
CA LEU A 19 12.73 -6.26 3.49
C LEU A 19 11.89 -7.41 2.91
N ASP A 20 12.50 -8.58 2.79
CA ASP A 20 11.81 -9.76 2.26
C ASP A 20 11.13 -10.54 3.40
N VAL A 21 9.83 -10.72 3.28
CA VAL A 21 8.97 -11.36 4.28
C VAL A 21 8.55 -12.73 3.78
N TYR A 22 9.10 -13.78 4.38
CA TYR A 22 8.86 -15.19 4.01
C TYR A 22 7.72 -15.87 4.80
N GLY A 23 7.02 -15.13 5.65
CA GLY A 23 5.95 -15.64 6.51
C GLY A 23 5.02 -14.52 6.92
N ASP A 24 4.31 -14.70 8.04
CA ASP A 24 3.41 -13.66 8.51
C ASP A 24 4.18 -12.46 9.07
N PHE A 25 3.64 -11.26 8.83
CA PHE A 25 4.28 -10.02 9.26
C PHE A 25 3.27 -9.02 9.81
N PHE A 26 3.38 -8.82 11.11
CA PHE A 26 2.48 -7.95 11.87
C PHE A 26 3.25 -6.70 12.33
N VAL A 27 2.87 -5.56 11.76
CA VAL A 27 3.38 -4.24 12.13
C VAL A 27 2.26 -3.53 12.90
N GLN A 28 2.46 -3.32 14.20
CA GLN A 28 1.45 -2.75 15.09
C GLN A 28 2.00 -1.50 15.79
N GLY A 29 1.88 -0.35 15.12
CA GLY A 29 2.05 0.95 15.76
C GLY A 29 0.78 1.36 16.53
N ILE A 30 0.76 2.62 16.98
CA ILE A 30 -0.43 3.29 17.52
C ILE A 30 -0.47 4.73 16.98
N GLU A 31 -1.62 5.40 17.10
CA GLU A 31 -1.93 6.73 16.51
C GLU A 31 -0.81 7.77 16.68
N ASP A 32 -0.24 7.89 17.87
CA ASP A 32 0.83 8.86 18.16
C ASP A 32 2.26 8.27 18.04
N HIS A 33 2.40 6.96 17.78
CA HIS A 33 3.68 6.25 17.80
C HIS A 33 3.76 5.24 16.65
N LEU A 34 3.76 5.77 15.42
CA LEU A 34 3.82 4.94 14.23
C LEU A 34 5.15 4.19 14.13
N ILE A 35 5.12 3.01 13.51
CA ILE A 35 6.33 2.29 13.09
C ILE A 35 6.72 2.78 11.70
N SER A 36 7.95 3.22 11.50
CA SER A 36 8.39 3.79 10.21
C SER A 36 9.47 2.95 9.53
N PHE A 37 9.27 2.61 8.26
CA PHE A 37 10.25 2.02 7.35
C PHE A 37 10.68 3.09 6.35
N VAL A 38 11.95 3.48 6.39
CA VAL A 38 12.42 4.64 5.63
C VAL A 38 13.81 4.42 5.03
N SER A 39 14.10 5.14 3.94
CA SER A 39 15.46 5.25 3.41
C SER A 39 16.41 5.95 4.38
N ASN A 40 17.65 5.48 4.48
CA ASN A 40 18.72 6.13 5.25
C ASN A 40 19.71 6.94 4.40
N THR A 41 19.58 6.89 3.07
CA THR A 41 20.52 7.51 2.12
C THR A 41 19.89 8.63 1.32
N GLY A 42 18.57 8.81 1.41
CA GLY A 42 17.85 9.74 0.56
C GLY A 42 17.68 9.26 -0.89
N ASN A 43 18.06 8.02 -1.19
CA ASN A 43 17.71 7.30 -2.43
C ASN A 43 16.66 6.23 -2.14
N PHE A 44 16.01 5.69 -3.17
CA PHE A 44 15.06 4.60 -3.01
C PHE A 44 15.72 3.34 -2.44
N TRP A 45 15.12 2.79 -1.38
CA TRP A 45 15.24 1.36 -1.06
C TRP A 45 14.22 0.58 -1.89
N GLU A 46 14.29 -0.74 -1.94
CA GLU A 46 13.44 -1.52 -2.87
C GLU A 46 11.99 -1.61 -2.40
N GLY A 47 11.77 -1.81 -1.10
CA GLY A 47 10.44 -2.01 -0.56
C GLY A 47 10.31 -3.14 0.45
N ILE A 48 9.10 -3.28 0.98
CA ILE A 48 8.70 -4.48 1.73
C ILE A 48 8.12 -5.48 0.74
N ASN A 49 8.79 -6.61 0.53
CA ASN A 49 8.33 -7.68 -0.33
C ASN A 49 7.59 -8.72 0.51
N LEU A 50 6.28 -8.81 0.33
CA LEU A 50 5.44 -9.83 0.95
C LEU A 50 5.34 -11.01 -0.01
N LEU A 51 6.03 -12.09 0.35
CA LEU A 51 6.16 -13.26 -0.51
C LEU A 51 4.90 -14.15 -0.48
N PRO A 52 4.76 -15.08 -1.44
CA PRO A 52 3.58 -15.91 -1.56
C PRO A 52 3.20 -16.63 -0.28
N PHE A 53 1.89 -16.76 -0.06
CA PHE A 53 1.27 -17.47 1.07
C PHE A 53 1.54 -16.85 2.45
N SER A 54 1.97 -15.59 2.50
CA SER A 54 2.04 -14.79 3.73
C SER A 54 0.71 -14.13 4.07
N THR A 55 0.48 -13.92 5.37
CA THR A 55 -0.54 -13.00 5.88
C THR A 55 0.15 -11.82 6.56
N SER A 56 -0.10 -10.61 6.07
CA SER A 56 0.49 -9.41 6.65
C SER A 56 -0.57 -8.44 7.15
N ASN A 57 -0.25 -7.74 8.22
CA ASN A 57 -1.10 -6.70 8.77
C ASN A 57 -0.25 -5.51 9.17
N PHE A 58 -0.59 -4.35 8.62
CA PHE A 58 0.05 -3.09 8.94
C PHE A 58 -0.97 -2.19 9.62
N GLN A 59 -0.60 -1.68 10.80
CA GLN A 59 -1.39 -0.70 11.53
C GLN A 59 -0.49 0.42 11.99
N TYR A 60 -0.93 1.67 11.79
CA TYR A 60 -0.21 2.86 12.25
C TYR A 60 1.26 2.81 11.84
N SER A 61 1.51 2.71 10.54
CA SER A 61 2.85 2.59 9.99
C SER A 61 3.12 3.58 8.87
N ILE A 62 4.38 3.96 8.73
CA ILE A 62 4.88 4.81 7.65
C ILE A 62 5.81 3.98 6.78
N ILE A 63 5.59 4.00 5.48
CA ILE A 63 6.51 3.45 4.49
C ILE A 63 6.88 4.58 3.54
N ASP A 64 8.12 5.05 3.64
CA ASP A 64 8.58 6.23 2.94
C ASP A 64 9.80 5.94 2.07
N LYS A 65 9.78 6.50 0.86
CA LYS A 65 10.94 6.56 -0.04
C LYS A 65 11.48 5.20 -0.47
N ALA A 66 10.59 4.28 -0.80
CA ALA A 66 10.87 3.02 -1.48
C ALA A 66 10.61 3.09 -2.99
N ASP A 67 11.14 2.15 -3.77
CA ASP A 67 10.70 1.94 -5.15
C ASP A 67 9.25 1.43 -5.15
N ILE A 68 8.96 0.35 -4.42
CA ILE A 68 7.58 -0.05 -4.10
C ILE A 68 7.45 -0.06 -2.59
N GLY A 69 6.58 0.76 -2.00
CA GLY A 69 6.42 0.81 -0.54
C GLY A 69 6.11 -0.56 0.04
N ILE A 70 5.00 -1.15 -0.41
CA ILE A 70 4.64 -2.54 -0.13
C ILE A 70 4.37 -3.26 -1.45
N ASN A 71 5.13 -4.33 -1.70
CA ASN A 71 5.00 -5.21 -2.86
C ASN A 71 4.40 -6.55 -2.40
N ALA A 72 3.11 -6.73 -2.63
CA ALA A 72 2.33 -7.88 -2.21
C ALA A 72 2.11 -8.84 -3.40
N PHE A 73 2.62 -10.07 -3.30
CA PHE A 73 2.52 -11.06 -4.37
C PHE A 73 1.96 -12.40 -3.87
N THR A 74 0.79 -12.79 -4.37
CA THR A 74 0.14 -14.07 -4.01
C THR A 74 -0.02 -14.25 -2.49
N CYS A 75 -0.44 -13.19 -1.81
CA CYS A 75 -0.57 -13.13 -0.35
C CYS A 75 -1.87 -12.42 0.08
N SER A 76 -2.12 -12.34 1.39
CA SER A 76 -3.21 -11.53 1.96
C SER A 76 -2.61 -10.42 2.82
N THR A 77 -3.01 -9.17 2.59
CA THR A 77 -2.46 -8.02 3.32
C THR A 77 -3.57 -7.08 3.75
N SER A 78 -3.60 -6.71 5.03
CA SER A 78 -4.52 -5.69 5.53
C SER A 78 -3.77 -4.49 6.07
N MET A 79 -4.35 -3.30 5.91
CA MET A 79 -3.75 -2.03 6.28
C MET A 79 -4.77 -1.12 6.97
N PHE A 80 -4.34 -0.47 8.05
CA PHE A 80 -5.17 0.44 8.83
C PHE A 80 -4.33 1.63 9.33
N GLU A 81 -4.76 2.86 9.06
CA GLU A 81 -4.05 4.08 9.52
C GLU A 81 -2.57 4.10 9.07
N CYS A 82 -2.30 3.63 7.85
CA CYS A 82 -0.96 3.62 7.27
C CYS A 82 -0.71 4.84 6.38
N ILE A 83 0.55 5.25 6.25
CA ILE A 83 0.99 6.31 5.35
C ILE A 83 2.06 5.75 4.40
N LEU A 84 1.76 5.76 3.10
CA LEU A 84 2.69 5.33 2.05
C LEU A 84 3.01 6.52 1.18
N SER A 85 4.15 7.13 1.48
CA SER A 85 4.55 8.42 0.94
C SER A 85 5.87 8.40 0.19
N ASN A 86 5.98 9.27 -0.82
CA ASN A 86 7.23 9.51 -1.54
C ASN A 86 7.87 8.23 -2.12
N ASN A 87 7.10 7.17 -2.36
CA ASN A 87 7.59 5.97 -3.02
C ASN A 87 7.52 6.14 -4.54
N ASN A 88 8.10 5.24 -5.33
CA ASN A 88 7.74 5.21 -6.74
C ASN A 88 6.30 4.67 -6.90
N ILE A 89 5.99 3.51 -6.35
CA ILE A 89 4.63 2.98 -6.15
C ILE A 89 4.36 2.86 -4.65
N GLY A 90 3.21 3.34 -4.17
CA GLY A 90 2.83 3.20 -2.75
C GLY A 90 2.59 1.73 -2.38
N LEU A 91 1.50 1.16 -2.88
CA LEU A 91 1.14 -0.25 -2.72
C LEU A 91 0.99 -0.92 -4.08
N PHE A 92 1.64 -2.05 -4.28
CA PHE A 92 1.39 -2.94 -5.42
C PHE A 92 0.88 -4.28 -4.92
N MET A 93 -0.29 -4.69 -5.41
CA MET A 93 -0.87 -6.01 -5.15
C MET A 93 -1.00 -6.78 -6.46
N ASP A 94 -0.40 -7.97 -6.51
CA ASP A 94 -0.42 -8.88 -7.65
C ASP A 94 -0.87 -10.28 -7.21
N ASN A 95 -2.02 -10.72 -7.76
CA ASN A 95 -2.64 -12.01 -7.47
C ASN A 95 -2.93 -12.23 -5.97
N CYS A 96 -3.31 -11.17 -5.25
CA CYS A 96 -3.57 -11.22 -3.81
C CYS A 96 -4.97 -11.74 -3.47
N GLY A 97 -5.06 -12.40 -2.31
CA GLY A 97 -6.31 -12.84 -1.72
C GLY A 97 -7.08 -11.70 -1.03
N ILE A 98 -7.97 -12.08 -0.11
CA ILE A 98 -8.78 -11.14 0.67
C ILE A 98 -7.87 -10.16 1.41
N SER A 99 -8.10 -8.87 1.20
CA SER A 99 -7.25 -7.79 1.70
C SER A 99 -8.12 -6.55 1.97
N ASP A 100 -7.90 -5.93 3.13
CA ASP A 100 -8.64 -4.76 3.58
C ASP A 100 -7.70 -3.56 3.73
N ILE A 101 -7.92 -2.49 2.96
CA ILE A 101 -7.13 -1.26 3.04
C ILE A 101 -8.04 -0.14 3.55
N LYS A 102 -7.79 0.31 4.78
CA LYS A 102 -8.71 1.18 5.50
C LYS A 102 -7.97 2.37 6.11
N ASN A 103 -8.62 3.54 6.12
CA ASN A 103 -8.12 4.76 6.76
C ASN A 103 -6.65 5.09 6.43
N SER A 104 -6.17 4.73 5.25
CA SER A 104 -4.75 4.86 4.90
C SER A 104 -4.54 5.95 3.87
N THR A 105 -3.37 6.58 3.92
CA THR A 105 -2.98 7.67 3.01
C THR A 105 -1.88 7.20 2.06
N PHE A 106 -2.11 7.40 0.76
CA PHE A 106 -1.16 7.12 -0.31
C PHE A 106 -0.87 8.41 -1.05
N GLU A 107 0.28 9.04 -0.78
CA GLU A 107 0.55 10.39 -1.28
C GLU A 107 1.96 10.64 -1.79
N ASN A 108 2.09 11.58 -2.73
CA ASN A 108 3.38 12.01 -3.27
C ASN A 108 4.20 10.86 -3.89
N ASN A 109 3.56 9.76 -4.32
CA ASN A 109 4.27 8.67 -4.98
C ASN A 109 4.52 9.03 -6.46
N LEU A 110 5.67 8.63 -7.00
CA LEU A 110 6.14 9.08 -8.32
C LEU A 110 5.33 8.53 -9.50
N THR A 111 4.70 7.37 -9.36
CA THR A 111 3.93 6.78 -10.47
C THR A 111 2.55 6.34 -10.05
N THR A 112 2.36 5.67 -8.91
CA THR A 112 1.02 5.23 -8.52
C THR A 112 0.85 5.17 -7.01
N GLY A 113 -0.29 5.64 -6.50
CA GLY A 113 -0.65 5.46 -5.09
C GLY A 113 -0.91 3.99 -4.76
N ILE A 114 -1.95 3.41 -5.37
CA ILE A 114 -2.29 1.99 -5.27
C ILE A 114 -2.37 1.37 -6.67
N LYS A 115 -1.61 0.31 -6.89
CA LYS A 115 -1.62 -0.49 -8.12
C LYS A 115 -2.16 -1.88 -7.82
N LEU A 116 -3.19 -2.28 -8.57
CA LEU A 116 -3.83 -3.58 -8.45
C LEU A 116 -3.69 -4.35 -9.75
N LYS A 117 -3.26 -5.60 -9.64
CA LYS A 117 -3.23 -6.57 -10.72
C LYS A 117 -3.75 -7.90 -10.20
N ASP A 118 -4.74 -8.47 -10.89
CA ASP A 118 -5.44 -9.69 -10.46
C ASP A 118 -5.81 -9.69 -8.96
N SER A 119 -6.16 -8.52 -8.42
CA SER A 119 -6.37 -8.30 -6.97
C SER A 119 -7.58 -7.40 -6.73
N SER A 120 -8.43 -7.80 -5.80
CA SER A 120 -9.71 -7.14 -5.52
C SER A 120 -9.87 -6.83 -4.03
N PRO A 121 -9.05 -5.94 -3.46
CA PRO A 121 -9.15 -5.55 -2.06
C PRO A 121 -10.41 -4.74 -1.78
N GLN A 122 -10.86 -4.72 -0.53
CA GLN A 122 -11.80 -3.71 -0.05
C GLN A 122 -11.03 -2.42 0.27
N LEU A 123 -11.48 -1.28 -0.28
CA LEU A 123 -10.90 0.03 0.00
C LEU A 123 -11.94 0.89 0.72
N SER A 124 -11.65 1.40 1.91
CA SER A 124 -12.56 2.31 2.62
C SER A 124 -11.85 3.44 3.36
N ASN A 125 -12.39 4.65 3.28
CA ASN A 125 -11.89 5.85 3.96
C ASN A 125 -10.41 6.16 3.69
N ASN A 126 -9.88 5.77 2.54
CA ASN A 126 -8.51 6.06 2.18
C ASN A 126 -8.39 7.45 1.54
N ILE A 127 -7.21 8.05 1.66
CA ILE A 127 -6.86 9.27 0.95
C ILE A 127 -5.75 8.94 -0.05
N ILE A 128 -6.00 9.14 -1.34
CA ILE A 128 -5.04 8.84 -2.40
C ILE A 128 -4.83 10.12 -3.22
N ARG A 129 -3.70 10.81 -3.01
CA ARG A 129 -3.54 12.17 -3.54
C ARG A 129 -2.12 12.53 -3.93
N ASN A 130 -1.98 13.56 -4.77
CA ASN A 130 -0.68 14.14 -5.14
C ASN A 130 0.31 13.12 -5.71
N ASN A 131 -0.16 11.97 -6.22
CA ASN A 131 0.72 11.03 -6.90
C ASN A 131 0.98 11.54 -8.31
N LEU A 132 2.24 11.48 -8.75
CA LEU A 132 2.66 12.03 -10.04
C LEU A 132 2.16 11.23 -11.25
N GLY A 133 1.62 10.03 -11.04
CA GLY A 133 0.85 9.29 -12.04
C GLY A 133 -0.59 9.07 -11.58
N ASN A 134 -0.99 7.81 -11.44
CA ASN A 134 -2.36 7.45 -11.08
C ASN A 134 -2.57 7.44 -9.56
N GLY A 135 -3.75 7.81 -9.09
CA GLY A 135 -4.16 7.54 -7.72
C GLY A 135 -4.33 6.03 -7.51
N LEU A 136 -5.34 5.47 -8.16
CA LEU A 136 -5.65 4.04 -8.20
C LEU A 136 -5.52 3.50 -9.62
N HIS A 137 -4.64 2.52 -9.83
CA HIS A 137 -4.41 1.89 -11.13
C HIS A 137 -4.85 0.42 -11.09
N ILE A 138 -5.90 0.09 -11.83
CA ILE A 138 -6.59 -1.21 -11.81
C ILE A 138 -6.29 -1.95 -13.12
N LEU A 139 -5.68 -3.11 -13.03
CA LEU A 139 -5.26 -3.92 -14.17
C LEU A 139 -5.92 -5.30 -14.19
N ASP A 140 -6.02 -5.88 -15.39
CA ASP A 140 -6.42 -7.27 -15.64
C ASP A 140 -7.81 -7.63 -15.10
N ILE A 141 -7.95 -8.59 -14.18
CA ILE A 141 -9.26 -8.97 -13.61
C ILE A 141 -9.56 -8.30 -12.26
N SER A 142 -8.78 -7.28 -11.87
CA SER A 142 -8.94 -6.58 -10.60
C SER A 142 -10.28 -5.85 -10.49
N PHE A 143 -10.92 -5.96 -9.34
CA PHE A 143 -12.20 -5.33 -9.02
C PHE A 143 -12.25 -4.90 -7.55
N PRO A 144 -11.56 -3.81 -7.17
CA PRO A 144 -11.59 -3.35 -5.79
C PRO A 144 -13.03 -2.99 -5.38
N ASP A 145 -13.41 -3.40 -4.16
CA ASP A 145 -14.70 -3.06 -3.59
C ASP A 145 -14.62 -1.68 -2.91
N MET A 146 -15.43 -0.75 -3.43
CA MET A 146 -15.62 0.62 -2.94
C MET A 146 -17.12 0.93 -2.81
N SER A 147 -17.94 -0.09 -2.53
CA SER A 147 -19.40 0.02 -2.63
C SER A 147 -20.12 0.25 -1.29
N ASP A 148 -19.50 -0.06 -0.15
CA ASP A 148 -20.11 0.06 1.19
C ASP A 148 -19.43 1.15 2.04
N ASN A 149 -20.09 2.31 2.16
CA ASN A 149 -19.66 3.43 3.01
C ASN A 149 -18.19 3.84 2.83
N SER A 150 -17.60 3.58 1.66
CA SER A 150 -16.20 3.84 1.42
C SER A 150 -16.01 5.33 1.09
N ASN A 151 -15.65 6.14 2.10
CA ASN A 151 -15.33 7.55 1.88
C ASN A 151 -13.91 7.73 1.32
N ASN A 152 -13.56 6.94 0.31
CA ASN A 152 -12.26 7.10 -0.35
C ASN A 152 -12.22 8.47 -1.05
N GLN A 153 -11.18 9.24 -0.77
CA GLN A 153 -10.91 10.52 -1.40
C GLN A 153 -9.72 10.36 -2.33
N ILE A 154 -9.96 10.43 -3.64
CA ILE A 154 -8.92 10.28 -4.66
C ILE A 154 -8.88 11.59 -5.46
N TYR A 155 -7.85 12.39 -5.27
CA TYR A 155 -7.77 13.74 -5.83
C TYR A 155 -6.34 14.24 -6.06
N SER A 156 -6.17 15.18 -7.00
CA SER A 156 -4.89 15.84 -7.28
C SER A 156 -3.78 14.87 -7.73
N ASN A 157 -4.15 13.74 -8.31
CA ASN A 157 -3.20 12.86 -8.98
C ASN A 157 -2.98 13.37 -10.42
N THR A 158 -1.73 13.37 -10.90
CA THR A 158 -1.37 14.10 -12.12
C THR A 158 -1.89 13.44 -13.39
N LEU A 159 -1.93 12.10 -13.46
CA LEU A 159 -2.36 11.38 -14.65
C LEU A 159 -3.86 11.07 -14.61
N ASN A 160 -4.29 10.22 -13.69
CA ASN A 160 -5.69 9.91 -13.43
C ASN A 160 -5.93 9.75 -11.94
N GLU A 161 -7.12 10.09 -11.46
CA GLU A 161 -7.55 9.70 -10.12
C GLU A 161 -7.71 8.18 -10.05
N ILE A 162 -8.44 7.61 -11.01
CA ILE A 162 -8.60 6.18 -11.19
C ILE A 162 -8.36 5.85 -12.66
N GLU A 163 -7.39 4.98 -12.94
CA GLU A 163 -7.18 4.39 -14.27
C GLU A 163 -7.55 2.91 -14.23
N MET A 164 -8.38 2.49 -15.18
CA MET A 164 -8.78 1.10 -15.34
C MET A 164 -8.37 0.59 -16.70
N ILE A 165 -7.50 -0.41 -16.71
CA ILE A 165 -7.10 -1.17 -17.89
C ILE A 165 -7.56 -2.61 -17.70
N CYS A 166 -8.87 -2.76 -17.48
CA CYS A 166 -9.55 -4.04 -17.39
C CYS A 166 -10.78 -4.05 -18.29
N GLY A 167 -11.14 -5.24 -18.80
CA GLY A 167 -12.28 -5.40 -19.71
C GLY A 167 -13.66 -5.32 -19.03
N HIS A 168 -13.74 -4.96 -17.75
CA HIS A 168 -14.97 -4.99 -16.96
C HIS A 168 -15.18 -3.68 -16.17
N PRO A 169 -16.41 -3.14 -16.11
CA PRO A 169 -16.70 -1.84 -15.50
C PRO A 169 -16.70 -1.90 -13.97
N VAL A 170 -16.03 -0.96 -13.27
CA VAL A 170 -16.11 -0.81 -11.80
C VAL A 170 -17.49 -0.31 -11.40
N MET A 171 -18.05 -0.94 -10.36
CA MET A 171 -19.29 -0.48 -9.74
C MET A 171 -18.97 0.65 -8.76
N PHE A 172 -19.16 1.89 -9.19
CA PHE A 172 -19.32 3.01 -8.26
C PHE A 172 -20.77 3.05 -7.82
N ASN A 173 -21.06 2.69 -6.57
CA ASN A 173 -22.35 3.02 -5.98
C ASN A 173 -22.18 4.38 -5.29
N GLY A 174 -22.87 5.40 -5.84
CA GLY A 174 -22.93 6.74 -5.26
C GLY A 174 -23.86 6.84 -4.06
#